data_AF-A0A8H3IDI1-F1
#
_entry.id   AF-A0A8H3IDI1-F1
#
_cell.length_a   1.000
_cell.length_b   1.000
_cell.length_c   1.000
_cell.angle_alpha   90.00
_cell.angle_beta   90.00
_cell.angle_gamma   90.00
#
_symmetry.space_group_name_H-M   'P 1'
#
loop_
_entity.id
_entity.type
_entity.pdbx_description
1 polymer ?
#
loop_
_entity_poly.entity_id
_entity_poly.type
_entity_poly.pdbx_seq_one_letter_code
_entity_poly.pdbx_strand_id
1 'polypeptide(L)'
;MSSKRESLIRAASKGQIEVFKSLLQPDQPSSLQEANITLEKLAAIAASQYHARLLKFCVGLGASVNNDAVRSGALKSSSLNVYKAIVPAGFDLNYDHDGTIGGPLIWATFRNDIRLASYLLEHGADVNRDLQSRIYRPLAKAAQRNSVELIKLFIKHGAAIDHSGALIVAAEHGNLEAVQCLVSYGAKIDLIRMGDTKLYTSTDEEESALHKAVKGGHEDVVAFLVEIGARLDLRNHKGKDALMMAVEMNNAEVFQLIYNARK
;
A
#
# COMPACT_ATOMS: atom_id res chain seq x y z
N MET A 1 11.91 28.28 -30.46
CA MET A 1 10.96 27.97 -29.37
C MET A 1 11.49 26.88 -28.40
N SER A 2 12.69 27.00 -27.81
CA SER A 2 13.19 25.99 -26.84
C SER A 2 13.62 26.56 -25.47
N SER A 3 14.20 27.77 -25.42
CA SER A 3 14.77 28.31 -24.18
C SER A 3 13.77 28.54 -23.03
N LYS A 4 12.60 29.17 -23.30
CA LYS A 4 11.62 29.48 -22.24
C LYS A 4 10.99 28.21 -21.64
N ARG A 5 10.63 27.23 -22.49
CA ARG A 5 10.13 25.91 -22.08
C ARG A 5 11.14 25.17 -21.19
N GLU A 6 12.39 25.06 -21.64
CA GLU A 6 13.46 24.38 -20.90
C GLU A 6 13.77 25.10 -19.58
N SER A 7 13.74 26.44 -19.58
CA SER A 7 13.93 27.26 -18.38
C SER A 7 12.83 27.03 -17.35
N LEU A 8 11.56 26.99 -17.78
CA LEU A 8 10.41 26.68 -16.90
C LEU A 8 10.51 25.26 -16.34
N ILE A 9 10.81 24.27 -17.18
CA ILE A 9 11.00 22.88 -16.76
C ILE A 9 12.15 22.76 -15.75
N ARG A 10 13.28 23.42 -16.01
CA ARG A 10 14.46 23.38 -15.14
C ARG A 10 14.20 24.09 -13.82
N ALA A 11 13.60 25.28 -13.84
CA ALA A 11 13.19 25.99 -12.64
C ALA A 11 12.22 25.14 -11.81
N ALA A 12 11.27 24.47 -12.46
CA ALA A 12 10.33 23.58 -11.79
C ALA A 12 11.01 22.35 -11.16
N SER A 13 11.89 21.70 -11.91
CA SER A 13 12.66 20.54 -11.46
C SER A 13 13.61 20.85 -10.30
N LYS A 14 14.14 22.08 -10.26
CA LYS A 14 15.03 22.56 -9.19
C LYS A 14 14.30 23.27 -8.04
N GLY A 15 12.98 23.46 -8.13
CA GLY A 15 12.19 24.12 -7.09
C GLY A 15 12.46 25.62 -6.95
N GLN A 16 13.00 26.25 -7.99
CA GLN A 16 13.39 27.66 -7.99
C GLN A 16 12.15 28.55 -8.17
N ILE A 17 11.34 28.69 -7.12
CA ILE A 17 10.02 29.34 -7.19
C ILE A 17 10.07 30.79 -7.64
N GLU A 18 11.07 31.57 -7.23
CA GLU A 18 11.18 32.98 -7.65
C GLU A 18 11.59 33.11 -9.12
N VAL A 19 12.54 32.28 -9.59
CA VAL A 19 12.89 32.22 -11.02
C VAL A 19 11.69 31.76 -11.85
N PHE A 20 10.95 30.76 -11.36
CA PHE A 20 9.75 30.25 -12.01
C PHE A 20 8.67 31.34 -12.14
N LYS A 21 8.42 32.14 -11.10
CA LYS A 21 7.50 33.27 -11.14
C LYS A 21 7.94 34.32 -12.16
N SER A 22 9.21 34.70 -12.18
CA SER A 22 9.74 35.68 -13.14
C SER A 22 9.59 35.22 -14.59
N LEU A 23 9.74 33.91 -14.85
CA LEU A 23 9.56 33.33 -16.18
C LEU A 23 8.10 33.35 -16.67
N LEU A 24 7.13 33.53 -15.77
CA LEU A 24 5.68 33.58 -16.07
C LEU A 24 5.13 35.01 -16.21
N GLN A 25 5.90 36.05 -15.86
CA GLN A 25 5.47 37.45 -15.99
C GLN A 25 5.76 38.01 -17.41
N PRO A 26 4.96 38.97 -17.92
CA PRO A 26 3.85 39.68 -17.27
C PRO A 26 2.45 39.04 -17.48
N ASP A 27 2.31 38.10 -18.42
CA ASP A 27 1.04 37.43 -18.73
C ASP A 27 1.21 35.90 -18.75
N GLN A 28 0.49 35.21 -17.86
CA GLN A 28 0.64 33.78 -17.57
C GLN A 28 0.13 32.88 -18.71
N PRO A 29 -1.12 33.03 -19.21
CA PRO A 29 -1.60 32.33 -20.40
C PRO A 29 -0.64 32.45 -21.58
N SER A 30 -0.20 33.67 -21.90
CA SER A 30 0.72 33.94 -23.01
C SER A 30 2.07 33.26 -22.81
N SER A 31 2.63 33.28 -21.60
CA SER A 31 3.92 32.64 -21.30
C SER A 31 3.89 31.11 -21.41
N LEU A 32 2.79 30.47 -21.00
CA LEU A 32 2.61 29.01 -21.12
C LEU A 32 2.36 28.60 -22.56
N GLN A 33 1.59 29.40 -23.31
CA GLN A 33 1.32 29.18 -24.74
C GLN A 33 2.60 29.33 -25.58
N GLU A 34 3.38 30.38 -25.35
CA GLU A 34 4.71 30.57 -25.99
C GLU A 34 5.67 29.41 -25.71
N ALA A 35 5.64 28.87 -24.49
CA ALA A 35 6.49 27.77 -24.08
C ALA A 35 5.94 26.39 -24.50
N ASN A 36 4.72 26.33 -25.07
CA ASN A 36 4.02 25.09 -25.41
C ASN A 36 4.08 24.05 -24.27
N ILE A 37 3.73 24.48 -23.07
CA ILE A 37 3.74 23.63 -21.87
C ILE A 37 2.53 23.92 -20.99
N THR A 38 1.94 22.87 -20.44
CA THR A 38 0.80 22.98 -19.54
C THR A 38 1.25 23.20 -18.10
N LEU A 39 0.39 23.83 -17.32
CA LEU A 39 0.61 24.06 -15.90
C LEU A 39 0.63 22.73 -15.13
N GLU A 40 -0.16 21.74 -15.54
CA GLU A 40 -0.17 20.38 -14.99
C GLU A 40 1.18 19.69 -15.16
N LYS A 41 1.87 19.89 -16.31
CA LYS A 41 3.20 19.32 -16.52
C LYS A 41 4.23 19.90 -15.56
N LEU A 42 4.17 21.21 -15.30
CA LEU A 42 5.06 21.90 -14.37
C LEU A 42 4.74 21.50 -12.92
N ALA A 43 3.46 21.41 -12.56
CA ALA A 43 2.99 20.88 -11.27
C ALA A 43 3.45 19.44 -11.06
N ALA A 44 3.33 18.57 -12.07
CA ALA A 44 3.79 17.18 -12.02
C ALA A 44 5.30 17.07 -11.77
N ILE A 45 6.10 17.90 -12.44
CA ILE A 45 7.55 17.98 -12.21
C ILE A 45 7.84 18.40 -10.77
N ALA A 46 7.19 19.48 -10.29
CA ALA A 46 7.34 19.97 -8.93
C ALA A 46 6.99 18.89 -7.89
N ALA A 47 5.88 18.18 -8.08
CA ALA A 47 5.46 17.06 -7.23
C ALA A 47 6.50 15.94 -7.23
N SER A 48 6.92 15.47 -8.41
CA SER A 48 7.89 14.37 -8.55
C SER A 48 9.28 14.66 -7.97
N GLN A 49 9.61 15.95 -7.82
CA GLN A 49 10.88 16.45 -7.29
C GLN A 49 10.75 17.03 -5.87
N TYR A 50 9.67 16.71 -5.15
CA TYR A 50 9.47 17.08 -3.73
C TYR A 50 9.29 18.59 -3.47
N HIS A 51 9.03 19.39 -4.50
CA HIS A 51 8.94 20.86 -4.39
C HIS A 51 7.52 21.34 -4.05
N ALA A 52 7.06 21.04 -2.83
CA ALA A 52 5.70 21.33 -2.38
C ALA A 52 5.28 22.81 -2.48
N ARG A 53 6.20 23.76 -2.24
CA ARG A 53 5.91 25.21 -2.35
C ARG A 53 5.61 25.61 -3.80
N LEU A 54 6.41 25.12 -4.73
CA LEU A 54 6.22 25.37 -6.15
C LEU A 54 4.95 24.67 -6.65
N LEU A 55 4.72 23.43 -6.23
CA LEU A 55 3.48 22.71 -6.54
C LEU A 55 2.25 23.49 -6.06
N LYS A 56 2.24 23.95 -4.81
CA LYS A 56 1.16 24.79 -4.27
C LYS A 56 0.96 26.07 -5.07
N PHE A 57 2.04 26.68 -5.54
CA PHE A 57 1.97 27.84 -6.42
C PHE A 57 1.30 27.48 -7.76
N CYS A 58 1.72 26.41 -8.43
CA CYS A 58 1.06 25.95 -9.67
C CYS A 58 -0.44 25.65 -9.45
N VAL A 59 -0.80 25.00 -8.35
CA VAL A 59 -2.22 24.75 -7.99
C VAL A 59 -2.98 26.05 -7.79
N GLY A 60 -2.37 27.04 -7.12
CA GLY A 60 -2.95 28.38 -6.96
C GLY A 60 -3.15 29.14 -8.28
N LEU A 61 -2.41 28.77 -9.34
CA LEU A 61 -2.63 29.27 -10.71
C LEU A 61 -3.69 28.48 -11.49
N GLY A 62 -4.31 27.46 -10.89
CA GLY A 62 -5.36 26.65 -11.51
C GLY A 62 -4.92 25.30 -12.05
N ALA A 63 -3.73 24.79 -11.70
CA ALA A 63 -3.32 23.44 -12.10
C ALA A 63 -4.29 22.40 -11.55
N SER A 64 -4.84 21.54 -12.42
CA SER A 64 -5.72 20.46 -11.95
C SER A 64 -4.92 19.41 -11.16
N VAL A 65 -5.23 19.30 -9.86
CA VAL A 65 -4.59 18.31 -8.97
C VAL A 65 -4.92 16.86 -9.33
N ASN A 66 -6.05 16.65 -10.00
CA ASN A 66 -6.53 15.33 -10.43
C ASN A 66 -6.10 14.95 -11.86
N ASN A 67 -5.23 15.75 -12.49
CA ASN A 67 -4.59 15.37 -13.74
C ASN A 67 -3.62 14.19 -13.54
N ASP A 68 -3.56 13.26 -14.50
CA ASP A 68 -2.76 12.04 -14.39
C ASP A 68 -1.26 12.30 -14.21
N ALA A 69 -0.72 13.35 -14.82
CA ALA A 69 0.69 13.71 -14.63
C ALA A 69 0.95 14.17 -13.19
N VAL A 70 0.03 14.95 -12.61
CA VAL A 70 0.13 15.44 -11.23
C VAL A 70 -0.01 14.28 -10.24
N ARG A 71 -1.00 13.40 -10.44
CA ARG A 71 -1.20 12.15 -9.70
C ARG A 71 0.05 11.26 -9.74
N SER A 72 0.60 11.02 -10.92
CA SER A 72 1.82 10.23 -11.11
C SER A 72 3.03 10.87 -10.42
N GLY A 73 3.19 12.19 -10.52
CA GLY A 73 4.23 12.94 -9.82
C GLY A 73 4.12 12.84 -8.30
N ALA A 74 2.90 12.97 -7.76
CA ALA A 74 2.63 12.83 -6.33
C ALA A 74 2.92 11.40 -5.84
N LEU A 75 2.47 10.37 -6.54
CA LEU A 75 2.78 8.97 -6.23
C LEU A 75 4.27 8.69 -6.25
N LYS A 76 4.98 9.09 -7.31
CA LYS A 76 6.43 8.88 -7.44
C LYS A 76 7.19 9.47 -6.26
N SER A 77 6.82 10.67 -5.84
CA SER A 77 7.42 11.30 -4.66
C SER A 77 7.04 10.58 -3.35
N SER A 78 5.80 10.07 -3.27
CA SER A 78 5.10 9.70 -2.02
C SER A 78 5.50 10.60 -0.83
N SER A 79 5.46 11.91 -1.03
CA SER A 79 5.95 12.88 -0.04
C SER A 79 4.79 13.52 0.72
N LEU A 80 4.85 13.47 2.06
CA LEU A 80 3.88 14.14 2.92
C LEU A 80 3.69 15.63 2.58
N ASN A 81 4.78 16.35 2.29
CA ASN A 81 4.68 17.77 1.95
C ASN A 81 3.99 18.00 0.60
N VAL A 82 4.17 17.10 -0.36
CA VAL A 82 3.48 17.14 -1.65
C VAL A 82 1.98 16.91 -1.45
N TYR A 83 1.58 15.89 -0.68
CA TYR A 83 0.16 15.66 -0.38
C TYR A 83 -0.46 16.81 0.42
N LYS A 84 0.24 17.37 1.40
CA LYS A 84 -0.21 18.58 2.12
C LYS A 84 -0.44 19.79 1.22
N ALA A 85 0.22 19.86 0.06
CA ALA A 85 0.04 20.95 -0.89
C ALA A 85 -1.20 20.79 -1.79
N ILE A 86 -1.66 19.56 -2.03
CA ILE A 86 -2.68 19.26 -3.06
C ILE A 86 -3.98 18.69 -2.50
N VAL A 87 -3.95 17.99 -1.36
CA VAL A 87 -5.16 17.44 -0.71
C VAL A 87 -6.18 18.54 -0.37
N PRO A 88 -5.79 19.70 0.22
CA PRO A 88 -6.73 20.79 0.46
C PRO A 88 -7.36 21.38 -0.81
N ALA A 89 -6.76 21.16 -1.98
CA ALA A 89 -7.26 21.62 -3.27
C ALA A 89 -8.15 20.57 -3.98
N GLY A 90 -8.61 19.54 -3.26
CA GLY A 90 -9.50 18.52 -3.80
C GLY A 90 -8.79 17.38 -4.55
N PHE A 91 -7.54 17.09 -4.20
CA PHE A 91 -6.85 15.90 -4.72
C PHE A 91 -7.57 14.64 -4.24
N ASP A 92 -8.04 13.84 -5.19
CA ASP A 92 -8.69 12.56 -4.90
C ASP A 92 -7.65 11.58 -4.36
N LEU A 93 -7.86 11.06 -3.15
CA LEU A 93 -6.99 10.04 -2.53
C LEU A 93 -7.38 8.62 -2.95
N ASN A 94 -8.54 8.49 -3.61
CA ASN A 94 -9.19 7.22 -3.91
C ASN A 94 -9.33 6.94 -5.42
N TYR A 95 -8.43 7.50 -6.25
CA TYR A 95 -8.33 7.15 -7.67
C TYR A 95 -7.57 5.84 -7.90
N ASP A 96 -7.92 5.14 -8.98
CA ASP A 96 -7.13 4.04 -9.51
C ASP A 96 -6.14 4.58 -10.54
N HIS A 97 -4.85 4.32 -10.37
CA HIS A 97 -3.84 4.79 -11.31
C HIS A 97 -3.67 3.76 -12.45
N ASP A 98 -4.21 4.07 -13.63
CA ASP A 98 -4.08 3.35 -14.92
C ASP A 98 -3.02 2.24 -14.98
N GLY A 99 -3.36 1.06 -14.47
CA GLY A 99 -2.53 -0.16 -14.55
C GLY A 99 -1.36 -0.26 -13.56
N THR A 100 -1.09 0.75 -12.73
CA THR A 100 -0.14 0.63 -11.61
C THR A 100 -0.86 0.37 -10.30
N ILE A 101 -0.31 -0.58 -9.56
CA ILE A 101 -1.07 -1.25 -8.53
C ILE A 101 -0.92 -0.50 -7.21
N GLY A 102 -1.78 0.51 -7.02
CA GLY A 102 -1.98 1.19 -5.74
C GLY A 102 -2.09 2.71 -5.80
N GLY A 103 -3.09 3.26 -5.11
CA GLY A 103 -3.22 4.69 -4.81
C GLY A 103 -2.26 5.16 -3.69
N PRO A 104 -2.37 6.43 -3.25
CA PRO A 104 -1.48 7.05 -2.26
C PRO A 104 -1.26 6.23 -0.98
N LEU A 105 -2.33 5.69 -0.40
CA LEU A 105 -2.26 4.94 0.86
C LEU A 105 -1.47 3.63 0.72
N ILE A 106 -1.60 2.96 -0.42
CA ILE A 106 -0.85 1.74 -0.71
C ILE A 106 0.64 2.04 -0.85
N TRP A 107 1.02 3.10 -1.54
CA TRP A 107 2.42 3.51 -1.63
C TRP A 107 3.02 3.92 -0.28
N ALA A 108 2.26 4.63 0.55
CA ALA A 108 2.68 4.90 1.93
C ALA A 108 2.94 3.60 2.70
N THR A 109 2.06 2.60 2.54
CA THR A 109 2.20 1.26 3.14
C THR A 109 3.43 0.52 2.62
N PHE A 110 3.68 0.53 1.31
CA PHE A 110 4.87 -0.07 0.69
C PHE A 110 6.17 0.50 1.27
N ARG A 111 6.20 1.80 1.52
CA ARG A 111 7.35 2.52 2.10
C ARG A 111 7.41 2.48 3.61
N ASN A 112 6.42 1.85 4.27
CA ASN A 112 6.25 1.90 5.73
C ASN A 112 6.22 3.33 6.30
N ASP A 113 5.67 4.28 5.53
CA ASP A 113 5.60 5.70 5.93
C ASP A 113 4.32 5.94 6.75
N ILE A 114 4.44 5.76 8.07
CA ILE A 114 3.34 5.92 9.03
C ILE A 114 2.76 7.33 9.00
N ARG A 115 3.63 8.35 8.87
CA ARG A 115 3.21 9.75 8.90
C ARG A 115 2.39 10.10 7.68
N LEU A 116 2.82 9.63 6.50
CA LEU A 116 2.05 9.79 5.29
C LEU A 116 0.74 9.02 5.37
N ALA A 117 0.78 7.75 5.80
CA ALA A 117 -0.43 6.93 5.95
C ALA A 117 -1.46 7.59 6.88
N SER A 118 -1.04 8.09 8.05
CA SER A 118 -1.92 8.79 9.01
C SER A 118 -2.55 10.02 8.37
N TYR A 119 -1.73 10.86 7.72
CA TYR A 119 -2.24 12.07 7.04
C TYR A 119 -3.27 11.72 5.97
N LEU A 120 -3.01 10.71 5.15
CA LEU A 120 -3.94 10.29 4.08
C LEU A 120 -5.26 9.78 4.66
N LEU A 121 -5.23 8.96 5.71
CA LEU A 121 -6.43 8.43 6.37
C LEU A 121 -7.26 9.53 7.05
N GLU A 122 -6.60 10.47 7.73
CA GLU A 122 -7.23 11.64 8.34
C GLU A 122 -7.95 12.53 7.31
N HIS A 123 -7.55 12.45 6.04
CA HIS A 123 -8.12 13.24 4.94
C HIS A 123 -8.97 12.40 3.97
N GLY A 124 -9.44 11.22 4.40
CA GLY A 124 -10.45 10.45 3.68
C GLY A 124 -9.92 9.43 2.68
N ALA A 125 -8.64 9.05 2.75
CA ALA A 125 -8.18 7.85 2.05
C ALA A 125 -8.92 6.61 2.58
N ASP A 126 -9.45 5.81 1.66
CA ASP A 126 -10.17 4.58 2.00
C ASP A 126 -9.19 3.46 2.37
N VAL A 127 -9.26 3.01 3.63
CA VAL A 127 -8.41 1.93 4.16
C VAL A 127 -8.81 0.55 3.67
N ASN A 128 -10.04 0.41 3.16
CA ASN A 128 -10.62 -0.84 2.68
C ASN A 128 -10.63 -0.95 1.16
N ARG A 129 -9.86 -0.11 0.46
CA ARG A 129 -9.74 -0.12 -1.00
C ARG A 129 -9.48 -1.53 -1.52
N ASP A 130 -10.47 -2.03 -2.24
CA ASP A 130 -10.39 -3.35 -2.86
C ASP A 130 -9.71 -3.22 -4.22
N LEU A 131 -8.39 -3.38 -4.23
CA LEU A 131 -7.60 -3.39 -5.46
C LEU A 131 -7.60 -4.79 -6.07
N GLN A 132 -7.21 -4.88 -7.35
CA GLN A 132 -7.28 -6.11 -8.16
C GLN A 132 -6.60 -7.37 -7.57
N SER A 133 -5.80 -7.24 -6.50
CA SER A 133 -5.27 -8.37 -5.74
C SER A 133 -5.10 -8.03 -4.25
N ARG A 134 -5.22 -9.06 -3.40
CA ARG A 134 -5.12 -8.99 -1.92
C ARG A 134 -3.84 -8.32 -1.42
N ILE A 135 -2.70 -8.54 -2.08
CA ILE A 135 -1.42 -7.94 -1.68
C ILE A 135 -1.41 -6.41 -1.81
N TYR A 136 -2.44 -5.86 -2.48
CA TYR A 136 -2.65 -4.45 -2.65
C TYR A 136 -3.79 -3.92 -1.77
N ARG A 137 -4.27 -4.67 -0.78
CA ARG A 137 -5.11 -4.13 0.30
C ARG A 137 -4.22 -3.57 1.41
N PRO A 138 -4.48 -2.36 1.97
CA PRO A 138 -3.55 -1.71 2.90
C PRO A 138 -3.17 -2.59 4.10
N LEU A 139 -4.17 -3.21 4.76
CA LEU A 139 -3.93 -4.03 5.95
C LEU A 139 -3.13 -5.31 5.64
N ALA A 140 -3.44 -5.99 4.54
CA ALA A 140 -2.68 -7.17 4.11
C ALA A 140 -1.22 -6.82 3.78
N LYS A 141 -1.00 -5.66 3.16
CA LYS A 141 0.37 -5.21 2.85
C LYS A 141 1.15 -4.82 4.11
N ALA A 142 0.51 -4.18 5.09
CA ALA A 142 1.13 -3.91 6.39
C ALA A 142 1.52 -5.21 7.11
N ALA A 143 0.65 -6.22 7.08
CA ALA A 143 0.89 -7.54 7.62
C ALA A 143 2.07 -8.27 6.94
N GLN A 144 2.17 -8.19 5.60
CA GLN A 144 3.32 -8.73 4.86
C GLN A 144 4.65 -8.09 5.29
N ARG A 145 4.63 -6.80 5.65
CA ARG A 145 5.83 -6.04 6.06
C ARG A 145 6.17 -6.18 7.55
N ASN A 146 5.40 -6.96 8.30
CA ASN A 146 5.45 -7.02 9.76
C ASN A 146 5.30 -5.64 10.43
N SER A 147 4.58 -4.70 9.80
CA SER A 147 4.44 -3.34 10.32
C SER A 147 3.28 -3.24 11.30
N VAL A 148 3.55 -3.59 12.56
CA VAL A 148 2.57 -3.53 13.67
C VAL A 148 1.96 -2.13 13.82
N GLU A 149 2.75 -1.08 13.60
CA GLU A 149 2.28 0.30 13.69
C GLU A 149 1.25 0.64 12.59
N LEU A 150 1.50 0.23 11.33
CA LEU A 150 0.51 0.38 10.26
C LEU A 150 -0.73 -0.49 10.49
N ILE A 151 -0.58 -1.71 11.00
CA ILE A 151 -1.71 -2.56 11.34
C ILE A 151 -2.63 -1.85 12.34
N LYS A 152 -2.06 -1.33 13.44
CA LYS A 152 -2.81 -0.59 14.46
C LYS A 152 -3.46 0.66 13.89
N LEU A 153 -2.74 1.43 13.08
CA LEU A 153 -3.26 2.62 12.43
C LEU A 153 -4.44 2.30 11.50
N PHE A 154 -4.31 1.27 10.66
CA PHE A 154 -5.37 0.89 9.73
C PHE A 154 -6.62 0.36 10.44
N ILE A 155 -6.44 -0.47 11.47
CA ILE A 155 -7.57 -0.94 12.29
C ILE A 155 -8.27 0.23 12.98
N LYS A 156 -7.52 1.18 13.54
CA LYS A 156 -8.08 2.42 14.13
C LYS A 156 -8.94 3.21 13.14
N HIS A 157 -8.60 3.18 11.86
CA HIS A 157 -9.36 3.83 10.78
C HIS A 157 -10.40 2.92 10.11
N GLY A 158 -10.76 1.79 10.73
CA GLY A 158 -11.87 0.94 10.28
C GLY A 158 -11.50 -0.11 9.24
N ALA A 159 -10.23 -0.54 9.19
CA ALA A 159 -9.83 -1.63 8.31
C ALA A 159 -10.57 -2.93 8.64
N ALA A 160 -11.14 -3.57 7.61
CA ALA A 160 -11.83 -4.84 7.69
C ALA A 160 -10.82 -5.99 7.82
N ILE A 161 -10.49 -6.34 9.07
CA ILE A 161 -9.45 -7.32 9.45
C ILE A 161 -9.58 -8.62 8.64
N ASP A 162 -10.73 -9.27 8.71
CA ASP A 162 -10.98 -10.56 8.06
C ASP A 162 -11.05 -10.46 6.52
N HIS A 163 -11.68 -9.40 6.00
CA HIS A 163 -11.84 -9.22 4.55
C HIS A 163 -10.50 -8.99 3.85
N SER A 164 -9.57 -8.31 4.53
CA SER A 164 -8.23 -8.06 4.00
C SER A 164 -7.40 -9.33 3.80
N GLY A 165 -7.68 -10.40 4.54
CA GLY A 165 -6.83 -11.60 4.58
C GLY A 165 -5.47 -11.37 5.24
N ALA A 166 -5.30 -10.30 6.01
CA ALA A 166 -4.02 -9.91 6.63
C ALA A 166 -3.41 -11.00 7.51
N LEU A 167 -4.22 -11.77 8.25
CA LEU A 167 -3.72 -12.86 9.11
C LEU A 167 -3.05 -13.96 8.28
N ILE A 168 -3.67 -14.35 7.16
CA ILE A 168 -3.13 -15.35 6.23
C ILE A 168 -1.80 -14.85 5.63
N VAL A 169 -1.74 -13.58 5.23
CA VAL A 169 -0.53 -12.97 4.66
C VAL A 169 0.60 -12.87 5.69
N ALA A 170 0.30 -12.48 6.94
CA ALA A 170 1.29 -12.45 8.01
C ALA A 170 1.87 -13.85 8.26
N ALA A 171 1.00 -14.86 8.32
CA ALA A 171 1.40 -16.24 8.56
C ALA A 171 2.22 -16.83 7.40
N GLU A 172 1.89 -16.51 6.15
CA GLU A 172 2.66 -16.89 4.96
C GLU A 172 4.10 -16.36 4.99
N HIS A 173 4.31 -15.20 5.60
CA HIS A 173 5.62 -14.54 5.68
C HIS A 173 6.35 -14.77 7.01
N GLY A 174 5.78 -15.56 7.94
CA GLY A 174 6.40 -15.82 9.24
C GLY A 174 6.41 -14.61 10.18
N ASN A 175 5.52 -13.64 9.96
CA ASN A 175 5.52 -12.38 10.70
C ASN A 175 4.73 -12.53 12.01
N LEU A 176 5.34 -13.13 13.04
CA LEU A 176 4.70 -13.44 14.31
C LEU A 176 4.08 -12.21 14.99
N GLU A 177 4.76 -11.06 15.03
CA GLU A 177 4.25 -9.85 15.69
C GLU A 177 3.01 -9.30 14.99
N ALA A 178 2.97 -9.37 13.65
CA ALA A 178 1.76 -9.04 12.89
C ALA A 178 0.63 -10.03 13.16
N VAL A 179 0.92 -11.34 13.23
CA VAL A 179 -0.06 -12.38 13.59
C VAL A 179 -0.66 -12.10 14.96
N GLN A 180 0.17 -11.93 15.98
CA GLN A 180 -0.24 -11.61 17.36
C GLN A 180 -1.06 -10.33 17.42
N CYS A 181 -0.63 -9.27 16.73
CA CYS A 181 -1.36 -8.01 16.67
C CYS A 181 -2.75 -8.21 16.06
N LEU A 182 -2.85 -8.84 14.89
CA LEU A 182 -4.13 -9.07 14.21
C LEU A 182 -5.09 -9.93 15.05
N VAL A 183 -4.60 -11.00 15.68
CA VAL A 183 -5.38 -11.83 16.60
C VAL A 183 -5.87 -11.02 17.80
N SER A 184 -5.02 -10.16 18.39
CA SER A 184 -5.42 -9.29 19.52
C SER A 184 -6.54 -8.30 19.18
N TYR A 185 -6.70 -7.97 17.89
CA TYR A 185 -7.81 -7.15 17.37
C TYR A 185 -8.99 -7.97 16.84
N GLY A 186 -9.02 -9.28 17.09
CA GLY A 186 -10.16 -10.15 16.77
C GLY A 186 -10.16 -10.73 15.37
N ALA A 187 -8.99 -10.85 14.70
CA ALA A 187 -8.89 -11.60 13.45
C ALA A 187 -9.38 -13.05 13.64
N LYS A 188 -10.22 -13.53 12.72
CA LYS A 188 -10.67 -14.92 12.76
C LYS A 188 -9.53 -15.86 12.33
N ILE A 189 -9.10 -16.69 13.27
CA ILE A 189 -7.97 -17.61 13.15
C ILE A 189 -8.18 -18.65 12.03
N ASP A 190 -9.39 -19.19 11.95
CA ASP A 190 -9.75 -20.31 11.06
C ASP A 190 -10.29 -19.88 9.69
N LEU A 191 -10.08 -18.62 9.28
CA LEU A 191 -10.48 -18.19 7.94
C LEU A 191 -9.71 -18.96 6.88
N ILE A 192 -10.47 -19.60 5.98
CA ILE A 192 -9.96 -20.16 4.73
C ILE A 192 -10.34 -19.19 3.62
N ARG A 193 -9.38 -18.83 2.78
CA ARG A 193 -9.66 -18.00 1.60
C ARG A 193 -8.90 -18.55 0.40
N MET A 194 -9.54 -18.52 -0.77
CA MET A 194 -8.84 -18.62 -2.05
C MET A 194 -7.81 -17.51 -2.15
N GLY A 195 -6.71 -17.71 -2.87
CA GLY A 195 -5.88 -16.58 -3.26
C GLY A 195 -6.68 -15.67 -4.22
N ASP A 196 -6.67 -14.37 -3.97
CA ASP A 196 -7.45 -13.41 -4.78
C ASP A 196 -6.61 -12.88 -5.97
N THR A 197 -5.56 -13.60 -6.40
CA THR A 197 -4.70 -13.10 -7.47
C THR A 197 -5.34 -13.32 -8.85
N LYS A 198 -5.94 -12.26 -9.40
CA LYS A 198 -6.21 -12.18 -10.86
C LYS A 198 -4.93 -12.17 -11.71
N LEU A 199 -3.76 -12.00 -11.08
CA LEU A 199 -2.45 -12.21 -11.70
C LEU A 199 -2.18 -13.72 -11.67
N TYR A 200 -2.22 -14.36 -12.84
CA TYR A 200 -2.01 -15.78 -13.12
C TYR A 200 -0.72 -16.39 -12.53
N THR A 201 -0.60 -16.47 -11.20
CA THR A 201 0.38 -17.32 -10.50
C THR A 201 -0.39 -18.47 -9.90
N SER A 202 -0.13 -19.67 -10.40
CA SER A 202 -0.90 -20.92 -10.28
C SER A 202 -1.01 -21.55 -8.87
N THR A 203 -1.17 -20.75 -7.81
CA THR A 203 -1.19 -21.24 -6.42
C THR A 203 -2.26 -20.57 -5.55
N ASP A 204 -3.41 -20.21 -6.14
CA ASP A 204 -4.59 -19.76 -5.40
C ASP A 204 -5.23 -20.94 -4.66
N GLU A 205 -4.57 -21.36 -3.59
CA GLU A 205 -4.96 -22.47 -2.75
C GLU A 205 -5.89 -21.94 -1.64
N GLU A 206 -7.06 -22.56 -1.44
CA GLU A 206 -7.89 -22.30 -0.26
C GLU A 206 -7.11 -22.75 0.98
N GLU A 207 -6.48 -21.81 1.67
CA GLU A 207 -5.61 -22.09 2.81
C GLU A 207 -5.95 -21.17 3.97
N SER A 208 -5.79 -21.69 5.19
CA SER A 208 -5.85 -20.91 6.43
C SER A 208 -4.48 -20.35 6.80
N ALA A 209 -4.43 -19.48 7.81
CA ALA A 209 -3.17 -18.98 8.34
C ALA A 209 -2.24 -20.12 8.79
N LEU A 210 -2.79 -21.16 9.43
CA LEU A 210 -2.00 -22.33 9.84
C LEU A 210 -1.42 -23.08 8.64
N HIS A 211 -2.20 -23.33 7.58
CA HIS A 211 -1.69 -23.98 6.37
C HIS A 211 -0.52 -23.20 5.75
N LYS A 212 -0.63 -21.86 5.67
CA LYS A 212 0.44 -21.00 5.16
C LYS A 212 1.69 -21.01 6.05
N ALA A 213 1.52 -20.95 7.37
CA ALA A 213 2.63 -21.03 8.32
C ALA A 213 3.38 -22.36 8.19
N VAL A 214 2.65 -23.49 8.09
CA VAL A 214 3.22 -24.83 7.87
C VAL A 214 3.98 -24.91 6.55
N LYS A 215 3.38 -24.43 5.46
CA LYS A 215 4.01 -24.42 4.12
C LYS A 215 5.31 -23.59 4.10
N GLY A 216 5.34 -22.49 4.84
CA GLY A 216 6.52 -21.65 5.01
C GLY A 216 7.55 -22.17 6.01
N GLY A 217 7.21 -23.20 6.81
CA GLY A 217 8.07 -23.71 7.88
C GLY A 217 8.22 -22.73 9.06
N HIS A 218 7.26 -21.83 9.26
CA HIS A 218 7.32 -20.78 10.28
C HIS A 218 6.89 -21.33 11.64
N GLU A 219 7.81 -22.03 12.32
CA GLU A 219 7.57 -22.78 13.57
C GLU A 219 6.95 -21.93 14.69
N ASP A 220 7.39 -20.68 14.84
CA ASP A 220 6.93 -19.74 15.85
C ASP A 220 5.48 -19.31 15.61
N VAL A 221 5.12 -19.03 14.36
CA VAL A 221 3.74 -18.76 13.95
C VAL A 221 2.87 -20.00 14.10
N VAL A 222 3.37 -21.19 13.72
CA VAL A 222 2.65 -22.45 13.92
C VAL A 222 2.38 -22.67 15.41
N ALA A 223 3.40 -22.56 16.25
CA ALA A 223 3.29 -22.73 17.70
C ALA A 223 2.26 -21.78 18.29
N PHE A 224 2.33 -20.49 17.93
CA PHE A 224 1.36 -19.50 18.40
C PHE A 224 -0.07 -19.79 17.94
N LEU A 225 -0.28 -20.11 16.66
CA LEU A 225 -1.61 -20.43 16.13
C LEU A 225 -2.20 -21.69 16.81
N VAL A 226 -1.38 -22.70 17.06
CA VAL A 226 -1.76 -23.92 17.80
C VAL A 226 -2.14 -23.57 19.24
N GLU A 227 -1.33 -22.76 19.94
CA GLU A 227 -1.56 -22.34 21.32
C GLU A 227 -2.90 -21.61 21.50
N ILE A 228 -3.27 -20.75 20.55
CA ILE A 228 -4.55 -20.03 20.59
C ILE A 228 -5.75 -20.84 20.05
N GLY A 229 -5.56 -22.14 19.78
CA GLY A 229 -6.64 -23.06 19.43
C GLY A 229 -7.05 -23.05 17.95
N ALA A 230 -6.13 -22.75 17.02
CA ALA A 230 -6.40 -22.92 15.58
C ALA A 230 -6.85 -24.36 15.27
N ARG A 231 -7.85 -24.51 14.41
CA ARG A 231 -8.35 -25.83 14.02
C ARG A 231 -7.33 -26.59 13.19
N LEU A 232 -6.88 -27.73 13.73
CA LEU A 232 -5.85 -28.58 13.12
C LEU A 232 -6.41 -29.55 12.06
N ASP A 233 -7.74 -29.63 11.94
CA ASP A 233 -8.49 -30.54 11.06
C ASP A 233 -9.01 -29.86 9.78
N LEU A 234 -8.83 -28.54 9.64
CA LEU A 234 -9.19 -27.81 8.43
C LEU A 234 -8.43 -28.40 7.25
N ARG A 235 -9.12 -28.58 6.12
CA ARG A 235 -8.53 -29.08 4.89
C ARG A 235 -8.46 -27.97 3.87
N ASN A 236 -7.32 -27.83 3.21
CA ASN A 236 -7.17 -26.96 2.05
C ASN A 236 -7.88 -27.55 0.81
N HIS A 237 -7.87 -26.83 -0.32
CA HIS A 237 -8.44 -27.30 -1.60
C HIS A 237 -7.87 -28.64 -2.12
N LYS A 238 -6.71 -29.11 -1.66
CA LYS A 238 -6.13 -30.43 -1.97
C LYS A 238 -6.61 -31.52 -1.01
N GLY A 239 -7.52 -31.19 -0.09
CA GLY A 239 -7.99 -32.09 0.95
C GLY A 239 -6.98 -32.36 2.05
N LYS A 240 -5.90 -31.57 2.15
CA LYS A 240 -4.81 -31.77 3.12
C LYS A 240 -5.03 -30.89 4.33
N ASP A 241 -4.86 -31.47 5.51
CA ASP A 241 -4.80 -30.72 6.77
C ASP A 241 -3.36 -30.26 7.08
N ALA A 242 -3.20 -29.49 8.15
CA ALA A 242 -1.90 -28.95 8.56
C ALA A 242 -0.85 -30.04 8.85
N LEU A 243 -1.24 -31.20 9.39
CA LEU A 243 -0.31 -32.29 9.69
C LEU A 243 0.14 -33.00 8.41
N MET A 244 -0.77 -33.24 7.47
CA MET A 244 -0.45 -33.79 6.14
C MET A 244 0.51 -32.87 5.39
N MET A 245 0.30 -31.55 5.46
CA MET A 245 1.23 -30.58 4.87
C MET A 245 2.60 -30.62 5.53
N ALA A 246 2.69 -30.74 6.87
CA ALA A 246 3.98 -30.85 7.56
C ALA A 246 4.81 -32.06 7.08
N VAL A 247 4.13 -33.20 6.83
CA VAL A 247 4.77 -34.40 6.24
C VAL A 247 5.30 -34.10 4.83
N GLU A 248 4.52 -33.44 3.98
CA GLU A 248 4.93 -33.12 2.61
C GLU A 248 6.08 -32.13 2.53
N MET A 249 6.11 -31.18 3.47
CA MET A 249 7.21 -30.21 3.58
C MET A 249 8.45 -30.84 4.23
N ASN A 250 8.37 -32.09 4.70
CA ASN A 250 9.44 -32.79 5.41
C ASN A 250 9.99 -31.96 6.59
N ASN A 251 9.11 -31.29 7.34
CA ASN A 251 9.46 -30.47 8.50
C ASN A 251 9.08 -31.22 9.78
N ALA A 252 10.08 -31.80 10.46
CA ALA A 252 9.88 -32.65 11.63
C ALA A 252 9.41 -31.84 12.84
N GLU A 253 9.92 -30.63 13.02
CA GLU A 253 9.63 -29.71 14.11
C GLU A 253 8.16 -29.28 14.07
N VAL A 254 7.70 -28.77 12.92
CA VAL A 254 6.30 -28.39 12.68
C VAL A 254 5.38 -29.61 12.80
N PHE A 255 5.81 -30.77 12.31
CA PHE A 255 5.04 -32.01 12.49
C PHE A 255 4.86 -32.33 13.96
N GLN A 256 5.92 -32.28 14.77
CA GLN A 256 5.84 -32.58 16.21
C GLN A 256 4.98 -31.58 16.96
N LEU A 257 5.08 -30.28 16.63
CA LEU A 257 4.22 -29.23 17.20
C LEU A 257 2.73 -29.55 16.98
N ILE A 258 2.34 -29.83 15.74
CA ILE A 258 0.94 -30.11 15.40
C ILE A 258 0.49 -31.48 15.93
N TYR A 259 1.35 -32.50 15.84
CA TYR A 259 1.04 -33.87 16.29
C TYR A 259 0.78 -33.92 17.80
N ASN A 260 1.60 -33.23 18.59
CA ASN A 260 1.44 -33.21 20.05
C ASN A 260 0.20 -32.42 20.48
N ALA A 261 -0.20 -31.38 19.74
CA ALA A 261 -1.39 -30.61 20.02
C ALA A 261 -2.72 -31.31 19.68
N ARG A 262 -2.69 -32.46 18.98
CA ARG A 262 -3.89 -33.27 18.69
C ARG A 262 -4.26 -34.26 19.80
N LYS A 263 -3.39 -34.42 20.80
CA LYS A 263 -3.60 -35.34 21.94
C LYS A 263 -4.45 -34.66 23.00
#